data_AF-G0NKP7-F1
#
_entry.id   AF-G0NKP7-F1
#
_cell.length_a   1.000
_cell.length_b   1.000
_cell.length_c   1.000
_cell.angle_alpha   90.00
_cell.angle_beta   90.00
_cell.angle_gamma   90.00
#
_symmetry.space_group_name_H-M   'P 1'
#
loop_
_entity.id
_entity.type
_entity.pdbx_description
1 polymer ?
#
loop_
_entity_poly.entity_id
_entity_poly.type
_entity_poly.pdbx_seq_one_letter_code
_entity_poly.pdbx_strand_id
1 'polypeptide(L)'
;MMPRVLFYIFLLTTFAYSKAPCGSSWLHIAHLDSCFLSAPQPAEFSEAEEYCNNLGSSLVVINSEEEGSIVREFFARENPSFFNWIGMRWNERKSEFRWIDDKKRNYTYFLPDEPNASGECIAWVLDQNVDGWQSISCHYSQFFMCQKAAEGIITTWHRNDEGIITSPNFPNQYDNLEYDTHIIKSEQGTRILMYFEHVETELNCDIITVSDDYGISGRTLFRLSGSYHNYSVISNRNYVMINFKSDEDGTGKGFFMRYKIIRPLPTKVFSSNSYGTVTSNNYPNSPDSFLIQYYLVQCPLETHVTLTVKAINLDRNDRVKVYDGGDETSKKLRIFRQFSSKSTVPIRTSQNNMFISYDTGEQFNGSNHWAFEYNCEPDGNLGDEIII
;
A
#
# COMPACT_ATOMS: atom_id res chain seq x y z
N MET A 1 47.30 -43.35 -41.97
CA MET A 1 46.63 -42.15 -42.48
C MET A 1 45.30 -42.03 -41.74
N MET A 2 45.27 -41.32 -40.61
CA MET A 2 44.07 -41.13 -39.77
C MET A 2 43.32 -39.88 -40.22
N PRO A 3 41.97 -39.88 -40.28
CA PRO A 3 41.21 -38.67 -40.55
C PRO A 3 41.06 -37.84 -39.27
N ARG A 4 41.27 -36.53 -39.39
CA ARG A 4 41.02 -35.55 -38.32
C ARG A 4 39.52 -35.27 -38.23
N VAL A 5 38.93 -35.53 -37.06
CA VAL A 5 37.57 -35.11 -36.72
C VAL A 5 37.63 -33.68 -36.16
N LEU A 6 36.96 -32.74 -36.83
CA LEU A 6 36.74 -31.38 -36.33
C LEU A 6 35.65 -31.43 -35.24
N PHE A 7 36.04 -31.18 -34.00
CA PHE A 7 35.11 -30.92 -32.91
C PHE A 7 34.60 -29.48 -33.01
N TYR A 8 33.34 -29.31 -33.39
CA TYR A 8 32.64 -28.04 -33.20
C TYR A 8 32.29 -27.92 -31.70
N ILE A 9 32.98 -27.01 -31.01
CA ILE A 9 32.59 -26.58 -29.67
C ILE A 9 31.35 -25.71 -29.85
N PHE A 10 30.16 -26.28 -29.58
CA PHE A 10 28.97 -25.48 -29.32
C PHE A 10 29.21 -24.76 -27.99
N LEU A 11 29.50 -23.46 -28.06
CA LEU A 11 29.31 -22.56 -26.94
C LEU A 11 27.80 -22.52 -26.65
N LEU A 12 27.34 -23.37 -25.73
CA LEU A 12 26.08 -23.16 -25.06
C LEU A 12 26.25 -21.89 -24.23
N THR A 13 25.88 -20.75 -24.81
CA THR A 13 25.55 -19.57 -24.01
C THR A 13 24.34 -19.97 -23.18
N THR A 14 24.57 -20.46 -21.97
CA THR A 14 23.53 -20.47 -20.94
C THR A 14 23.20 -19.01 -20.70
N PHE A 15 22.16 -18.51 -21.37
CA PHE A 15 21.51 -17.30 -20.90
C PHE A 15 21.12 -17.61 -19.47
N ALA A 16 21.74 -16.93 -18.50
CA ALA A 16 21.26 -16.93 -17.13
C ALA A 16 19.82 -16.41 -17.22
N TYR A 17 18.86 -17.33 -17.13
CA TYR A 17 17.46 -16.97 -17.16
C TYR A 17 17.21 -16.25 -15.84
N SER A 18 17.14 -14.92 -15.89
CA SER A 18 16.73 -14.10 -14.77
C SER A 18 15.42 -14.68 -14.21
N LYS A 19 15.39 -15.03 -12.91
CA LYS A 19 14.15 -15.44 -12.23
C LYS A 19 13.16 -14.26 -12.07
N ALA A 20 13.49 -13.08 -12.59
CA ALA A 20 12.65 -11.89 -12.47
C ALA A 20 11.29 -12.10 -13.17
N PRO A 21 10.16 -11.72 -12.54
CA PRO A 21 8.85 -12.08 -13.06
C PRO A 21 8.43 -11.34 -14.33
N CYS A 22 9.14 -10.25 -14.64
CA CYS A 22 8.90 -9.40 -15.79
C CYS A 22 10.23 -9.08 -16.47
N GLY A 23 10.19 -8.88 -17.79
CA GLY A 23 11.35 -8.36 -18.53
C GLY A 23 11.76 -6.97 -18.01
N SER A 24 13.02 -6.59 -18.20
CA SER A 24 13.60 -5.37 -17.59
C SER A 24 12.86 -4.06 -17.87
N SER A 25 12.14 -3.95 -19.00
CA SER A 25 11.34 -2.78 -19.36
C SER A 25 9.90 -2.80 -18.83
N TRP A 26 9.48 -3.90 -18.21
CA TRP A 26 8.13 -4.09 -17.69
C TRP A 26 8.13 -3.85 -16.17
N LEU A 27 7.15 -3.09 -15.70
CA LEU A 27 6.91 -2.91 -14.28
C LEU A 27 6.19 -4.13 -13.72
N HIS A 28 6.84 -4.85 -12.81
CA HIS A 28 6.20 -5.93 -12.04
C HIS A 28 5.35 -5.38 -10.89
N ILE A 29 4.08 -5.78 -10.84
CA ILE A 29 3.18 -5.53 -9.71
C ILE A 29 2.83 -6.87 -9.07
N ALA A 30 3.58 -7.23 -8.03
CA ALA A 30 3.50 -8.55 -7.42
C ALA A 30 2.09 -8.92 -6.91
N HIS A 31 1.35 -7.99 -6.31
CA HIS A 31 0.02 -8.31 -5.78
C HIS A 31 -1.06 -8.48 -6.86
N LEU A 32 -0.76 -8.15 -8.12
CA LEU A 32 -1.59 -8.46 -9.28
C LEU A 32 -1.03 -9.64 -10.08
N ASP A 33 0.14 -10.18 -9.68
CA ASP A 33 0.92 -11.16 -10.44
C ASP A 33 1.01 -10.78 -11.94
N SER A 34 1.22 -9.48 -12.19
CA SER A 34 1.10 -8.88 -13.52
C SER A 34 2.27 -7.92 -13.82
N CYS A 35 2.63 -7.86 -15.10
CA CYS A 35 3.62 -6.98 -15.67
C CYS A 35 2.92 -5.91 -16.50
N PHE A 36 3.34 -4.65 -16.33
CA PHE A 36 2.79 -3.50 -17.06
C PHE A 36 3.87 -2.78 -17.86
N LEU A 37 3.52 -2.27 -19.04
CA LEU A 37 4.41 -1.53 -19.92
C LEU A 37 3.70 -0.30 -20.48
N SER A 38 4.30 0.88 -20.31
CA SER A 38 3.85 2.09 -21.02
C SER A 38 4.28 2.00 -22.48
N ALA A 39 3.34 2.23 -23.40
CA ALA A 39 3.71 2.37 -24.80
C ALA A 39 4.52 3.65 -25.03
N PRO A 40 5.55 3.62 -25.89
CA PRO A 40 6.43 4.77 -26.09
C PRO A 40 5.80 5.91 -26.89
N GLN A 41 4.73 5.65 -27.64
CA GLN A 41 4.03 6.61 -28.50
C GLN A 41 2.51 6.33 -28.48
N PRO A 42 1.68 7.37 -28.68
CA PRO A 42 0.24 7.19 -28.76
C PRO A 42 -0.18 6.53 -30.09
N ALA A 43 -1.31 5.84 -30.10
CA ALA A 43 -1.83 5.12 -31.25
C ALA A 43 -3.37 5.09 -31.25
N GLU A 44 -3.98 4.76 -32.39
CA GLU A 44 -5.41 4.43 -32.44
C GLU A 44 -5.70 3.16 -31.61
N PHE A 45 -6.94 2.96 -31.17
CA PHE A 45 -7.26 1.85 -30.27
C PHE A 45 -6.88 0.48 -30.87
N SER A 46 -7.19 0.25 -32.15
CA SER A 46 -6.87 -1.01 -32.82
C SER A 46 -5.36 -1.24 -32.97
N GLU A 47 -4.60 -0.17 -33.22
CA GLU A 47 -3.14 -0.22 -33.30
C GLU A 47 -2.50 -0.46 -31.93
N ALA A 48 -3.07 0.13 -30.88
CA ALA A 48 -2.66 -0.08 -29.50
C ALA A 48 -2.91 -1.54 -29.05
N GLU A 49 -4.08 -2.09 -29.39
CA GLU A 49 -4.41 -3.50 -29.18
C GLU A 49 -3.42 -4.42 -29.93
N GLU A 50 -3.14 -4.14 -31.21
CA GLU A 50 -2.16 -4.88 -32.01
C GLU A 50 -0.74 -4.80 -31.41
N TYR A 51 -0.30 -3.62 -30.98
CA TYR A 51 1.01 -3.43 -30.34
C TYR A 51 1.16 -4.32 -29.11
N CYS A 52 0.19 -4.30 -28.19
CA CYS A 52 0.26 -5.14 -27.00
C CYS A 52 0.21 -6.63 -27.35
N ASN A 53 -0.62 -7.03 -28.31
CA ASN A 53 -0.73 -8.43 -28.75
C ASN A 53 0.59 -8.93 -29.37
N ASN A 54 1.28 -8.11 -30.15
CA ASN A 54 2.58 -8.45 -30.75
C ASN A 54 3.68 -8.67 -29.70
N LEU A 55 3.53 -8.13 -28.49
CA LEU A 55 4.40 -8.36 -27.34
C LEU A 55 3.99 -9.60 -26.50
N GLY A 56 2.99 -10.37 -26.94
CA GLY A 56 2.42 -11.47 -26.15
C GLY A 56 1.67 -10.98 -24.91
N SER A 57 1.10 -9.78 -24.99
CA SER A 57 0.40 -9.08 -23.91
C SER A 57 -0.97 -8.58 -24.38
N SER A 58 -1.65 -7.77 -23.57
CA SER A 58 -2.97 -7.19 -23.89
C SER A 58 -3.04 -5.74 -23.42
N LEU A 59 -4.00 -4.93 -23.91
CA LEU A 59 -4.28 -3.64 -23.27
C LEU A 59 -4.71 -3.85 -21.81
N VAL A 60 -4.44 -2.86 -20.96
CA VAL A 60 -4.77 -2.94 -19.54
C VAL A 60 -6.27 -3.19 -19.29
N VAL A 61 -6.59 -4.16 -18.42
CA VAL A 61 -7.95 -4.51 -18.01
C VAL A 61 -8.05 -4.31 -16.51
N ILE A 62 -9.03 -3.52 -16.06
CA ILE A 62 -9.12 -3.15 -14.65
C ILE A 62 -10.23 -3.96 -13.96
N ASN A 63 -9.86 -4.77 -12.96
CA ASN A 63 -10.77 -5.69 -12.28
C ASN A 63 -11.33 -5.14 -10.97
N SER A 64 -10.62 -4.23 -10.31
CA SER A 64 -11.01 -3.65 -9.02
C SER A 64 -10.50 -2.22 -8.84
N GLU A 65 -10.97 -1.56 -7.77
CA GLU A 65 -10.49 -0.23 -7.38
C GLU A 65 -9.00 -0.22 -7.06
N GLU A 66 -8.51 -1.29 -6.41
CA GLU A 66 -7.10 -1.43 -6.08
C GLU A 66 -6.24 -1.47 -7.35
N GLU A 67 -6.60 -2.31 -8.33
CA GLU A 67 -5.90 -2.38 -9.63
C GLU A 67 -6.01 -1.05 -10.39
N GLY A 68 -7.19 -0.42 -10.36
CA GLY A 68 -7.42 0.90 -10.97
C GLY A 68 -6.50 1.96 -10.41
N SER A 69 -6.26 1.97 -9.09
CA SER A 69 -5.39 2.94 -8.43
C SER A 69 -3.93 2.87 -8.90
N ILE A 70 -3.44 1.66 -9.21
CA ILE A 70 -2.07 1.42 -9.69
C ILE A 70 -1.92 1.85 -11.13
N VAL A 71 -2.87 1.43 -11.98
CA VAL A 71 -2.89 1.82 -13.40
C VAL A 71 -2.94 3.35 -13.51
N ARG A 72 -3.77 3.99 -12.68
CA ARG A 72 -3.86 5.45 -12.56
C ARG A 72 -2.54 6.10 -12.13
N GLU A 73 -1.89 5.59 -11.08
CA GLU A 73 -0.60 6.12 -10.60
C GLU A 73 0.49 5.99 -11.67
N PHE A 74 0.50 4.88 -12.41
CA PHE A 74 1.43 4.68 -13.50
C PHE A 74 1.19 5.66 -14.65
N PHE A 75 -0.07 5.83 -15.08
CA PHE A 75 -0.41 6.81 -16.11
C PHE A 75 -0.03 8.23 -15.69
N ALA A 76 -0.27 8.60 -14.43
CA ALA A 76 0.13 9.91 -13.91
C ALA A 76 1.65 10.12 -13.91
N ARG A 77 2.44 9.04 -13.77
CA ARG A 77 3.90 9.10 -13.78
C ARG A 77 4.48 9.11 -15.19
N GLU A 78 4.03 8.20 -16.05
CA GLU A 78 4.60 7.99 -17.39
C GLU A 78 3.98 8.92 -18.44
N ASN A 79 2.67 9.18 -18.35
CA ASN A 79 1.89 9.91 -19.34
C ASN A 79 1.04 11.04 -18.69
N PRO A 80 1.67 11.97 -17.95
CA PRO A 80 0.95 13.03 -17.24
C PRO A 80 0.18 13.91 -18.23
N SER A 81 -1.07 14.26 -17.89
CA SER A 81 -1.95 15.14 -18.69
C SER A 81 -2.38 14.59 -20.06
N PHE A 82 -2.16 13.30 -20.33
CA PHE A 82 -2.64 12.63 -21.53
C PHE A 82 -3.77 11.66 -21.23
N PHE A 83 -4.59 11.38 -22.25
CA PHE A 83 -5.59 10.33 -22.15
C PHE A 83 -4.91 9.00 -22.48
N ASN A 84 -5.38 7.94 -21.83
CA ASN A 84 -4.77 6.63 -21.96
C ASN A 84 -5.81 5.57 -22.32
N TRP A 85 -5.61 4.82 -23.40
CA TRP A 85 -6.49 3.69 -23.71
C TRP A 85 -6.42 2.64 -22.60
N ILE A 86 -7.60 2.20 -22.19
CA ILE A 86 -7.80 0.98 -21.42
C ILE A 86 -8.51 -0.03 -22.32
N GLY A 87 -8.34 -1.32 -22.06
CA GLY A 87 -8.84 -2.42 -22.89
C GLY A 87 -10.36 -2.59 -22.84
N MET A 88 -11.15 -1.53 -23.01
CA MET A 88 -12.61 -1.56 -23.03
C MET A 88 -13.16 -0.83 -24.26
N ARG A 89 -14.04 -1.49 -25.00
CA ARG A 89 -14.69 -0.96 -26.20
C ARG A 89 -16.14 -1.40 -26.33
N TRP A 90 -16.90 -0.67 -27.13
CA TRP A 90 -18.29 -0.98 -27.48
C TRP A 90 -18.35 -2.28 -28.26
N ASN A 91 -19.28 -3.17 -27.88
CA ASN A 91 -19.57 -4.40 -28.59
C ASN A 91 -20.95 -4.29 -29.24
N GLU A 92 -21.00 -4.07 -30.55
CA GLU A 92 -22.25 -3.90 -31.30
C GLU A 92 -23.22 -5.08 -31.13
N ARG A 93 -22.69 -6.31 -31.13
CA ARG A 93 -23.51 -7.54 -31.06
C ARG A 93 -24.26 -7.67 -29.74
N LYS A 94 -23.67 -7.19 -28.64
CA LYS A 94 -24.25 -7.23 -27.31
C LYS A 94 -24.85 -5.90 -26.87
N SER A 95 -24.63 -4.84 -27.64
CA SER A 95 -25.06 -3.47 -27.34
C SER A 95 -24.62 -3.02 -25.93
N GLU A 96 -23.38 -3.35 -25.57
CA GLU A 96 -22.76 -2.97 -24.28
C GLU A 96 -21.25 -2.74 -24.45
N PHE A 97 -20.64 -1.93 -23.57
CA PHE A 97 -19.17 -1.87 -23.46
C PHE A 97 -18.64 -3.15 -22.82
N ARG A 98 -17.57 -3.70 -23.39
CA ARG A 98 -16.90 -4.90 -22.88
C ARG A 98 -15.40 -4.72 -22.83
N TRP A 99 -14.81 -5.37 -21.83
CA TRP A 99 -13.38 -5.56 -21.75
C TRP A 99 -12.90 -6.50 -22.86
N ILE A 100 -11.68 -6.31 -23.34
CA ILE A 100 -11.07 -7.09 -24.43
C ILE A 100 -10.92 -8.59 -24.11
N ASP A 101 -10.98 -8.97 -22.83
CA ASP A 101 -11.00 -10.37 -22.39
C ASP A 101 -12.42 -10.94 -22.20
N ASP A 102 -13.43 -10.22 -22.68
CA ASP A 102 -14.85 -10.59 -22.71
C ASP A 102 -15.53 -10.86 -21.35
N LYS A 103 -14.85 -10.59 -20.24
CA LYS A 103 -15.38 -10.73 -18.88
C LYS A 103 -16.10 -9.45 -18.42
N LYS A 104 -17.13 -9.61 -17.58
CA LYS A 104 -17.89 -8.49 -16.99
C LYS A 104 -17.28 -8.10 -15.64
N ARG A 105 -17.21 -6.79 -15.37
CA ARG A 105 -16.77 -6.23 -14.07
C ARG A 105 -17.86 -5.36 -13.47
N ASN A 106 -17.86 -5.27 -12.14
CA ASN A 106 -18.73 -4.37 -11.38
C ASN A 106 -18.04 -3.04 -11.05
N TYR A 107 -16.71 -3.03 -10.97
CA TYR A 107 -15.95 -1.81 -10.75
C TYR A 107 -15.98 -0.92 -12.00
N THR A 108 -16.22 0.37 -11.77
CA THR A 108 -16.18 1.40 -12.79
C THR A 108 -15.64 2.70 -12.22
N TYR A 109 -14.97 3.46 -13.06
CA TYR A 109 -14.48 4.80 -12.73
C TYR A 109 -14.85 5.81 -13.82
N PHE A 110 -16.03 5.64 -14.45
CA PHE A 110 -16.54 6.60 -15.42
C PHE A 110 -16.75 7.98 -14.80
N LEU A 111 -16.47 9.01 -15.60
CA LEU A 111 -16.86 10.38 -15.29
C LEU A 111 -18.40 10.50 -15.24
N PRO A 112 -18.93 11.56 -14.59
CA PRO A 112 -20.35 11.86 -14.66
C PRO A 112 -20.84 11.87 -16.12
N ASP A 113 -22.00 11.26 -16.37
CA ASP A 113 -22.65 11.13 -17.68
C ASP A 113 -21.91 10.26 -18.73
N GLU A 114 -20.87 9.52 -18.32
CA GLU A 114 -20.17 8.53 -19.16
C GLU A 114 -20.56 7.08 -18.81
N PRO A 115 -20.48 6.14 -19.76
CA PRO A 115 -20.13 6.34 -21.15
C PRO A 115 -21.30 6.92 -21.96
N ASN A 116 -21.02 7.92 -22.78
CA ASN A 116 -22.01 8.54 -23.66
C ASN A 116 -22.07 7.85 -25.05
N ALA A 117 -23.08 8.16 -25.87
CA ALA A 117 -23.30 7.50 -27.17
C ALA A 117 -22.33 7.94 -28.29
N SER A 118 -21.39 8.84 -28.01
CA SER A 118 -20.55 9.52 -29.01
C SER A 118 -19.15 8.88 -29.18
N GLY A 119 -18.84 7.83 -28.42
CA GLY A 119 -17.55 7.15 -28.49
C GLY A 119 -17.68 5.65 -28.33
N GLU A 120 -16.84 4.91 -29.05
CA GLU A 120 -16.85 3.45 -29.05
C GLU A 120 -15.70 2.84 -28.24
N CYS A 121 -14.70 3.64 -27.84
CA CYS A 121 -13.54 3.19 -27.06
C CYS A 121 -13.42 3.99 -25.77
N ILE A 122 -12.90 3.35 -24.71
CA ILE A 122 -12.73 4.00 -23.42
C ILE A 122 -11.28 4.43 -23.20
N ALA A 123 -11.11 5.71 -22.88
CA ALA A 123 -9.85 6.25 -22.40
C ALA A 123 -9.97 6.71 -20.95
N TRP A 124 -8.88 6.56 -20.20
CA TRP A 124 -8.68 7.19 -18.91
C TRP A 124 -8.21 8.62 -19.13
N VAL A 125 -8.96 9.59 -18.62
CA VAL A 125 -8.62 11.02 -18.58
C VAL A 125 -7.92 11.34 -17.27
N LEU A 126 -6.70 11.88 -17.34
CA LEU A 126 -5.94 12.35 -16.18
C LEU A 126 -5.49 13.79 -16.43
N ASP A 127 -6.26 14.76 -15.96
CA ASP A 127 -5.96 16.19 -16.04
C ASP A 127 -6.13 16.85 -14.65
N GLN A 128 -5.71 18.11 -14.50
CA GLN A 128 -5.62 18.81 -13.21
C GLN A 128 -6.93 18.82 -12.41
N ASN A 129 -8.08 18.77 -13.09
CA ASN A 129 -9.40 18.81 -12.47
C ASN A 129 -10.31 17.64 -12.86
N VAL A 130 -9.84 16.72 -13.71
CA VAL A 130 -10.67 15.64 -14.27
C VAL A 130 -9.89 14.34 -14.20
N ASP A 131 -10.48 13.35 -13.55
CA ASP A 131 -9.89 12.03 -13.35
C ASP A 131 -10.99 10.97 -13.42
N GLY A 132 -10.98 10.19 -14.50
CA GLY A 132 -12.01 9.18 -14.75
C GLY A 132 -11.99 8.63 -16.17
N TRP A 133 -12.87 7.67 -16.43
CA TRP A 133 -13.01 7.04 -17.73
C TRP A 133 -14.04 7.78 -18.57
N GLN A 134 -13.75 7.88 -19.88
CA GLN A 134 -14.61 8.56 -20.84
C GLN A 134 -14.69 7.75 -22.14
N SER A 135 -15.86 7.75 -22.77
CA SER A 135 -16.03 7.24 -24.13
C SER A 135 -15.61 8.26 -25.17
N ILE A 136 -14.71 7.87 -26.08
CA ILE A 136 -14.22 8.69 -27.19
C ILE A 136 -14.07 7.84 -28.46
N SER A 137 -13.89 8.48 -29.61
CA SER A 137 -13.71 7.75 -30.88
C SER A 137 -12.44 6.91 -30.86
N CYS A 138 -12.54 5.64 -31.26
CA CYS A 138 -11.41 4.71 -31.35
C CYS A 138 -10.29 5.17 -32.30
N HIS A 139 -10.59 6.13 -33.19
CA HIS A 139 -9.65 6.69 -34.18
C HIS A 139 -8.81 7.85 -33.63
N TYR A 140 -8.97 8.22 -32.36
CA TYR A 140 -8.05 9.16 -31.74
C TYR A 140 -6.73 8.48 -31.38
N SER A 141 -5.62 9.21 -31.51
CA SER A 141 -4.33 8.73 -31.05
C SER A 141 -4.17 9.04 -29.57
N GLN A 142 -4.09 8.00 -28.73
CA GLN A 142 -3.90 8.12 -27.28
C GLN A 142 -2.75 7.25 -26.81
N PHE A 143 -2.13 7.62 -25.69
CA PHE A 143 -1.19 6.74 -25.00
C PHE A 143 -1.94 5.51 -24.48
N PHE A 144 -1.20 4.46 -24.11
CA PHE A 144 -1.82 3.24 -23.64
C PHE A 144 -0.83 2.41 -22.84
N MET A 145 -1.37 1.44 -22.11
CA MET A 145 -0.59 0.51 -21.32
C MET A 145 -0.91 -0.92 -21.71
N CYS A 146 0.15 -1.69 -21.88
CA CYS A 146 0.06 -3.13 -22.05
C CYS A 146 0.20 -3.84 -20.69
N GLN A 147 -0.49 -4.95 -20.53
CA GLN A 147 -0.41 -5.84 -19.39
C GLN A 147 -0.21 -7.29 -19.84
N LYS A 148 0.54 -8.07 -19.07
CA LYS A 148 0.60 -9.53 -19.19
C LYS A 148 0.79 -10.17 -17.82
N ALA A 149 0.49 -11.46 -17.70
CA ALA A 149 0.80 -12.20 -16.48
C ALA A 149 2.32 -12.21 -16.24
N ALA A 150 2.72 -12.12 -14.98
CA ALA A 150 4.11 -12.32 -14.58
C ALA A 150 4.51 -13.79 -14.82
N GLU A 151 5.75 -14.01 -15.27
CA GLU A 151 6.34 -15.33 -15.48
C GLU A 151 7.15 -15.73 -14.23
N GLY A 152 7.36 -17.01 -13.96
CA GLY A 152 8.18 -17.41 -12.80
C GLY A 152 7.48 -17.22 -11.43
N ILE A 153 8.26 -17.01 -10.36
CA ILE A 153 7.81 -17.12 -8.95
C ILE A 153 6.55 -16.28 -8.72
N ILE A 154 5.43 -17.02 -8.56
CA ILE A 154 4.11 -16.50 -8.21
C ILE A 154 4.19 -15.99 -6.79
N THR A 155 3.77 -14.76 -6.57
CA THR A 155 3.80 -14.12 -5.26
C THR A 155 3.16 -15.02 -4.21
N THR A 156 3.87 -15.31 -3.11
CA THR A 156 3.34 -16.18 -2.06
C THR A 156 2.46 -15.38 -1.11
N TRP A 157 1.17 -15.70 -1.08
CA TRP A 157 0.19 -15.05 -0.21
C TRP A 157 0.06 -15.73 1.15
N HIS A 158 0.18 -14.92 2.20
CA HIS A 158 0.05 -15.31 3.60
C HIS A 158 -1.21 -14.68 4.20
N ARG A 159 -2.13 -15.51 4.67
CA ARG A 159 -3.42 -15.09 5.26
C ARG A 159 -3.65 -15.58 6.69
N ASN A 160 -2.70 -16.36 7.23
CA ASN A 160 -2.78 -16.86 8.60
C ASN A 160 -2.42 -15.74 9.58
N ASP A 161 -2.92 -15.83 10.81
CA ASP A 161 -2.66 -14.87 11.90
C ASP A 161 -1.17 -14.83 12.31
N GLU A 162 -0.42 -15.87 12.02
CA GLU A 162 1.02 -15.95 12.22
C GLU A 162 1.64 -16.89 11.19
N GLY A 163 2.94 -16.75 10.96
CA GLY A 163 3.65 -17.59 10.02
C GLY A 163 5.15 -17.33 9.99
N ILE A 164 5.82 -18.12 9.16
CA ILE A 164 7.27 -18.08 8.94
C ILE A 164 7.50 -17.82 7.46
N ILE A 165 8.46 -16.95 7.16
CA ILE A 165 8.92 -16.67 5.80
C ILE A 165 10.44 -16.78 5.81
N THR A 166 10.97 -17.51 4.83
CA THR A 166 12.42 -17.70 4.67
C THR A 166 12.82 -17.39 3.24
N SER A 167 14.06 -16.97 3.03
CA SER A 167 14.64 -16.97 1.68
C SER A 167 14.63 -18.37 1.07
N PRO A 168 14.69 -18.48 -0.26
CA PRO A 168 14.93 -19.76 -0.94
C PRO A 168 16.15 -20.47 -0.36
N ASN A 169 16.08 -21.80 -0.28
CA ASN A 169 17.13 -22.71 0.22
C ASN A 169 17.54 -22.57 1.70
N PHE A 170 16.99 -21.63 2.47
CA PHE A 170 17.32 -21.44 3.89
C PHE A 170 17.22 -22.77 4.67
N PRO A 171 18.21 -23.14 5.52
CA PRO A 171 19.35 -22.35 5.98
C PRO A 171 20.62 -22.42 5.10
N ASN A 172 20.53 -23.05 3.93
CA ASN A 172 21.61 -23.02 2.94
C ASN A 172 21.59 -21.68 2.19
N GLN A 173 22.63 -21.45 1.38
CA GLN A 173 22.74 -20.24 0.59
C GLN A 173 21.64 -20.14 -0.46
N TYR A 174 21.11 -18.93 -0.64
CA TYR A 174 20.23 -18.61 -1.78
C TYR A 174 21.04 -18.54 -3.08
N ASP A 175 20.36 -18.60 -4.23
CA ASP A 175 21.02 -18.53 -5.54
C ASP A 175 21.30 -17.07 -5.96
N ASN A 176 22.22 -16.85 -6.89
CA ASN A 176 22.33 -15.57 -7.60
C ASN A 176 21.07 -15.35 -8.46
N LEU A 177 20.75 -14.08 -8.73
CA LEU A 177 19.58 -13.65 -9.51
C LEU A 177 18.25 -14.18 -8.95
N GLU A 178 18.18 -14.38 -7.65
CA GLU A 178 16.98 -14.77 -6.92
C GLU A 178 16.00 -13.61 -6.85
N TYR A 179 14.72 -13.93 -7.00
CA TYR A 179 13.64 -12.97 -6.84
C TYR A 179 12.47 -13.66 -6.17
N ASP A 180 12.23 -13.35 -4.90
CA ASP A 180 11.11 -13.92 -4.14
C ASP A 180 10.23 -12.81 -3.59
N THR A 181 8.91 -12.99 -3.68
CA THR A 181 7.95 -12.02 -3.16
C THR A 181 6.90 -12.71 -2.31
N HIS A 182 6.73 -12.20 -1.11
CA HIS A 182 5.69 -12.62 -0.19
C HIS A 182 4.78 -11.45 0.13
N ILE A 183 3.48 -11.74 0.23
CA ILE A 183 2.48 -10.78 0.66
C ILE A 183 1.79 -11.31 1.90
N ILE A 184 1.75 -10.51 2.96
CA ILE A 184 0.92 -10.76 4.13
C ILE A 184 -0.26 -9.79 4.07
N LYS A 185 -1.49 -10.33 4.02
CA LYS A 185 -2.72 -9.54 4.01
C LYS A 185 -3.68 -10.05 5.08
N SER A 186 -4.21 -9.13 5.88
CA SER A 186 -5.17 -9.39 6.94
C SER A 186 -6.37 -8.44 6.87
N GLU A 187 -7.34 -8.61 7.75
CA GLU A 187 -8.56 -7.80 7.83
C GLU A 187 -8.29 -6.33 8.16
N GLN A 188 -9.23 -5.44 7.81
CA GLN A 188 -9.06 -4.02 8.07
C GLN A 188 -8.93 -3.71 9.57
N GLY A 189 -8.13 -2.69 9.90
CA GLY A 189 -7.89 -2.26 11.28
C GLY A 189 -6.71 -2.98 11.97
N THR A 190 -6.23 -4.10 11.45
CA THR A 190 -5.05 -4.80 12.00
C THR A 190 -3.73 -4.17 11.55
N ARG A 191 -2.63 -4.64 12.16
CA ARG A 191 -1.25 -4.41 11.72
C ARG A 191 -0.49 -5.73 11.68
N ILE A 192 0.64 -5.75 11.00
CA ILE A 192 1.49 -6.93 10.84
C ILE A 192 2.81 -6.66 11.56
N LEU A 193 3.05 -7.39 12.64
CA LEU A 193 4.33 -7.43 13.33
C LEU A 193 5.23 -8.43 12.60
N MET A 194 6.43 -7.99 12.22
CA MET A 194 7.45 -8.79 11.57
C MET A 194 8.68 -8.85 12.45
N TYR A 195 9.26 -10.04 12.54
CA TYR A 195 10.44 -10.32 13.34
C TYR A 195 11.46 -11.09 12.50
N PHE A 196 12.50 -10.39 12.06
CA PHE A 196 13.63 -10.96 11.32
C PHE A 196 14.64 -11.50 12.34
N GLU A 197 14.57 -12.81 12.61
CA GLU A 197 15.47 -13.49 13.56
C GLU A 197 16.89 -13.53 13.04
N HIS A 198 17.04 -13.88 11.76
CA HIS A 198 18.32 -14.01 11.09
C HIS A 198 18.27 -13.42 9.70
N VAL A 199 19.24 -12.57 9.37
CA VAL A 199 19.49 -12.08 8.02
C VAL A 199 20.99 -12.15 7.77
N GLU A 200 21.39 -12.81 6.68
CA GLU A 200 22.76 -12.92 6.20
C GLU A 200 22.72 -12.87 4.66
N THR A 201 22.77 -11.66 4.11
CA THR A 201 22.81 -11.42 2.66
C THR A 201 24.09 -10.68 2.27
N GLU A 202 24.39 -10.56 0.97
CA GLU A 202 25.45 -9.66 0.52
C GLU A 202 25.09 -8.20 0.88
N LEU A 203 26.04 -7.51 1.50
CA LEU A 203 25.83 -6.14 1.98
C LEU A 203 25.67 -5.16 0.81
N ASN A 204 24.55 -4.44 0.78
CA ASN A 204 24.17 -3.43 -0.22
C ASN A 204 23.87 -3.93 -1.65
N CYS A 205 24.10 -5.20 -1.95
CA CYS A 205 23.78 -5.81 -3.26
C CYS A 205 22.46 -6.58 -3.19
N ASP A 206 22.40 -7.54 -2.25
CA ASP A 206 21.24 -8.40 -2.03
C ASP A 206 20.31 -7.80 -0.97
N ILE A 207 19.11 -7.42 -1.41
CA ILE A 207 18.25 -6.54 -0.62
C ILE A 207 16.90 -7.19 -0.36
N ILE A 208 16.51 -7.17 0.91
CA ILE A 208 15.13 -7.40 1.35
C ILE A 208 14.46 -6.03 1.45
N THR A 209 13.44 -5.80 0.63
CA THR A 209 12.62 -4.58 0.65
C THR A 209 11.26 -4.91 1.23
N VAL A 210 10.84 -4.18 2.26
CA VAL A 210 9.52 -4.34 2.88
C VAL A 210 8.71 -3.06 2.67
N SER A 211 7.51 -3.18 2.10
CA SER A 211 6.56 -2.07 1.88
C SER A 211 5.19 -2.41 2.44
N ASP A 212 4.42 -1.40 2.84
CA ASP A 212 3.06 -1.55 3.37
C ASP A 212 2.01 -0.77 2.57
N ASP A 213 2.27 -0.56 1.28
CA ASP A 213 1.35 0.12 0.37
C ASP A 213 1.12 -0.71 -0.92
N TYR A 214 -0.05 -0.52 -1.52
CA TYR A 214 -0.49 -1.20 -2.74
C TYR A 214 0.02 -0.51 -4.02
N GLY A 215 0.42 0.76 -3.93
CA GLY A 215 0.83 1.58 -5.08
C GLY A 215 2.24 1.32 -5.60
N ILE A 216 2.55 1.93 -6.74
CA ILE A 216 3.84 1.84 -7.44
C ILE A 216 4.93 2.63 -6.72
N SER A 217 4.54 3.72 -6.05
CA SER A 217 5.41 4.43 -5.11
C SER A 217 5.78 3.59 -3.89
N GLY A 218 5.01 2.52 -3.61
CA GLY A 218 5.33 1.42 -2.69
C GLY A 218 6.16 1.87 -1.51
N ARG A 219 5.60 2.74 -0.65
CA ARG A 219 6.36 3.39 0.41
C ARG A 219 7.12 2.32 1.20
N THR A 220 8.42 2.31 1.02
CA THR A 220 9.29 1.34 1.67
C THR A 220 9.27 1.62 3.18
N LEU A 221 8.86 0.63 3.95
CA LEU A 221 8.97 0.66 5.40
C LEU A 221 10.45 0.67 5.80
N PHE A 222 11.21 -0.29 5.26
CA PHE A 222 12.66 -0.41 5.44
C PHE A 222 13.26 -1.35 4.40
N ARG A 223 14.59 -1.34 4.32
CA ARG A 223 15.40 -2.27 3.53
C ARG A 223 16.43 -2.92 4.44
N LEU A 224 16.71 -4.20 4.26
CA LEU A 224 17.79 -4.92 4.94
C LEU A 224 18.75 -5.50 3.90
N SER A 225 20.05 -5.42 4.19
CA SER A 225 21.12 -6.13 3.48
C SER A 225 22.33 -6.32 4.41
N GLY A 226 23.11 -7.40 4.23
CA GLY A 226 24.19 -7.76 5.15
C GLY A 226 23.70 -8.61 6.32
N SER A 227 24.21 -8.36 7.52
CA SER A 227 23.93 -9.18 8.71
C SER A 227 23.06 -8.47 9.75
N TYR A 228 21.90 -9.04 10.07
CA TYR A 228 21.02 -8.58 11.15
C TYR A 228 20.56 -9.76 12.03
N HIS A 229 20.33 -9.47 13.30
CA HIS A 229 19.78 -10.41 14.28
C HIS A 229 18.67 -9.70 15.07
N ASN A 230 17.52 -10.36 15.20
CA ASN A 230 16.38 -9.90 16.02
C ASN A 230 15.86 -8.50 15.67
N TYR A 231 15.62 -8.23 14.38
CA TYR A 231 15.04 -6.96 13.94
C TYR A 231 13.50 -7.03 13.91
N SER A 232 12.85 -6.21 14.73
CA SER A 232 11.38 -6.16 14.87
C SER A 232 10.80 -4.89 14.26
N VAL A 233 9.65 -5.01 13.61
CA VAL A 233 8.95 -3.88 12.98
C VAL A 233 7.47 -4.19 12.81
N ILE A 234 6.63 -3.19 13.06
CA ILE A 234 5.18 -3.26 12.85
C ILE A 234 4.80 -2.40 11.64
N SER A 235 3.93 -2.93 10.77
CA SER A 235 3.40 -2.19 9.63
C SER A 235 2.47 -1.04 10.06
N ASN A 236 2.16 -0.11 9.15
CA ASN A 236 1.12 0.91 9.39
C ASN A 236 -0.26 0.50 8.88
N ARG A 237 -0.36 -0.62 8.14
CA ARG A 237 -1.57 -1.12 7.51
C ARG A 237 -1.71 -2.63 7.69
N ASN A 238 -2.85 -3.17 7.29
CA ASN A 238 -3.17 -4.60 7.30
C ASN A 238 -2.57 -5.37 6.10
N TYR A 239 -1.59 -4.79 5.41
CA TYR A 239 -0.94 -5.35 4.24
C TYR A 239 0.57 -5.06 4.28
N VAL A 240 1.38 -6.06 3.94
CA VAL A 240 2.82 -5.93 3.75
C VAL A 240 3.25 -6.77 2.55
N MET A 241 4.13 -6.21 1.72
CA MET A 241 4.87 -6.91 0.68
C MET A 241 6.35 -6.99 1.07
N ILE A 242 6.91 -8.18 1.03
CA ILE A 242 8.32 -8.47 1.27
C ILE A 242 8.90 -8.96 -0.05
N ASN A 243 9.87 -8.22 -0.59
CA ASN A 243 10.58 -8.57 -1.81
C ASN A 243 12.05 -8.83 -1.49
N PHE A 244 12.53 -10.04 -1.79
CA PHE A 244 13.94 -10.39 -1.72
C PHE A 244 14.51 -10.48 -3.13
N LYS A 245 15.60 -9.76 -3.37
CA LYS A 245 16.30 -9.76 -4.66
C LYS A 245 17.80 -9.94 -4.44
N SER A 246 18.41 -10.91 -5.10
CA SER A 246 19.87 -11.03 -5.23
C SER A 246 20.38 -10.58 -6.59
N ASP A 247 21.67 -10.27 -6.69
CA ASP A 247 22.34 -9.91 -7.94
C ASP A 247 23.10 -11.08 -8.59
N GLU A 248 24.02 -10.80 -9.51
CA GLU A 248 24.71 -11.83 -10.30
C GLU A 248 25.86 -12.54 -9.57
N ASP A 249 26.33 -12.03 -8.43
CA ASP A 249 27.45 -12.57 -7.65
C ASP A 249 27.22 -12.39 -6.14
N GLY A 250 27.94 -13.14 -5.32
CA GLY A 250 27.80 -13.02 -3.85
C GLY A 250 26.52 -13.64 -3.31
N THR A 251 26.65 -14.53 -2.33
CA THR A 251 25.49 -15.11 -1.62
C THR A 251 25.74 -15.21 -0.13
N GLY A 252 24.67 -15.26 0.63
CA GLY A 252 24.67 -15.55 2.06
C GLY A 252 23.64 -16.62 2.38
N LYS A 253 23.44 -16.95 3.67
CA LYS A 253 22.40 -17.91 4.09
C LYS A 253 20.97 -17.43 3.86
N GLY A 254 20.80 -16.13 3.61
CA GLY A 254 19.52 -15.48 3.37
C GLY A 254 18.83 -15.06 4.66
N PHE A 255 17.52 -15.24 4.76
CA PHE A 255 16.76 -14.74 5.90
C PHE A 255 15.75 -15.74 6.46
N PHE A 256 15.49 -15.60 7.75
CA PHE A 256 14.41 -16.25 8.47
C PHE A 256 13.64 -15.20 9.26
N MET A 257 12.35 -15.09 8.99
CA MET A 257 11.47 -14.18 9.71
C MET A 257 10.17 -14.86 10.16
N ARG A 258 9.61 -14.34 11.25
CA ARG A 258 8.26 -14.65 11.70
C ARG A 258 7.38 -13.42 11.54
N TYR A 259 6.08 -13.64 11.37
CA TYR A 259 5.13 -12.56 11.43
C TYR A 259 3.92 -12.92 12.30
N LYS A 260 3.25 -11.89 12.82
CA LYS A 260 2.01 -12.01 13.59
C LYS A 260 1.07 -10.84 13.28
N ILE A 261 -0.21 -11.14 13.09
CA ILE A 261 -1.26 -10.14 12.93
C ILE A 261 -1.64 -9.60 14.32
N ILE A 262 -1.50 -8.29 14.48
CA ILE A 262 -1.85 -7.55 15.69
C ILE A 262 -3.23 -6.93 15.48
N ARG A 263 -4.16 -7.29 16.36
CA ARG A 263 -5.53 -6.77 16.36
C ARG A 263 -5.67 -5.64 17.38
N PRO A 264 -6.51 -4.63 17.11
CA PRO A 264 -6.87 -3.64 18.10
C PRO A 264 -7.50 -4.26 19.33
N LEU A 265 -7.08 -3.77 20.50
CA LEU A 265 -7.79 -4.02 21.75
C LEU A 265 -9.17 -3.36 21.73
N PRO A 266 -10.13 -3.83 22.54
CA PRO A 266 -11.44 -3.21 22.66
C PRO A 266 -11.33 -1.70 22.92
N THR A 267 -12.12 -0.92 22.20
CA THR A 267 -12.15 0.54 22.31
C THR A 267 -12.52 0.97 23.73
N LYS A 268 -11.70 1.83 24.33
CA LYS A 268 -12.00 2.45 25.62
C LYS A 268 -12.84 3.70 25.41
N VAL A 269 -14.09 3.68 25.87
CA VAL A 269 -15.03 4.78 25.68
C VAL A 269 -15.04 5.70 26.89
N PHE A 270 -14.96 7.01 26.65
CA PHE A 270 -14.97 8.07 27.64
C PHE A 270 -16.16 8.99 27.36
N SER A 271 -17.25 8.76 28.09
CA SER A 271 -18.48 9.55 27.98
C SER A 271 -18.64 10.40 29.24
N SER A 272 -18.16 11.65 29.18
CA SER A 272 -18.37 12.65 30.25
C SER A 272 -19.16 13.81 29.69
N ASN A 273 -20.00 14.43 30.53
CA ASN A 273 -20.86 15.53 30.12
C ASN A 273 -20.15 16.89 30.04
N SER A 274 -18.91 17.00 30.54
CA SER A 274 -18.22 18.29 30.64
C SER A 274 -16.71 18.22 30.45
N TYR A 275 -16.00 17.36 31.16
CA TYR A 275 -14.55 17.21 31.03
C TYR A 275 -14.07 15.84 31.47
N GLY A 276 -12.84 15.48 31.13
CA GLY A 276 -12.21 14.25 31.60
C GLY A 276 -10.75 14.12 31.21
N THR A 277 -10.18 12.94 31.47
CA THR A 277 -8.80 12.62 31.14
C THR A 277 -8.73 11.26 30.46
N VAL A 278 -8.02 11.19 29.34
CA VAL A 278 -7.72 9.94 28.63
C VAL A 278 -6.22 9.66 28.77
N THR A 279 -5.86 8.42 29.09
CA THR A 279 -4.47 8.04 29.36
C THR A 279 -4.06 6.79 28.59
N SER A 280 -2.76 6.68 28.31
CA SER A 280 -2.15 5.47 27.78
C SER A 280 -2.42 4.25 28.69
N ASN A 281 -2.36 3.05 28.13
CA ASN A 281 -2.38 1.84 28.93
C ASN A 281 -1.25 1.87 29.97
N ASN A 282 -1.55 1.45 31.20
CA ASN A 282 -0.63 1.41 32.35
C ASN A 282 -0.12 2.76 32.86
N TYR A 283 -0.65 3.89 32.39
CA TYR A 283 -0.24 5.23 32.82
C TYR A 283 -0.11 5.33 34.37
N PRO A 284 1.00 5.89 34.90
CA PRO A 284 2.08 6.61 34.20
C PRO A 284 3.23 5.70 33.69
N ASN A 285 3.10 4.39 33.80
CA ASN A 285 4.11 3.44 33.33
C ASN A 285 3.94 3.13 31.85
N SER A 286 4.96 2.49 31.26
CA SER A 286 4.94 2.06 29.87
C SER A 286 3.81 1.07 29.56
N PRO A 287 3.16 1.21 28.39
CA PRO A 287 2.26 0.18 27.87
C PRO A 287 3.06 -1.07 27.46
N ASP A 288 2.36 -2.15 27.12
CA ASP A 288 3.03 -3.31 26.51
C ASP A 288 3.48 -2.99 25.07
N SER A 289 4.50 -3.73 24.61
CA SER A 289 5.02 -3.59 23.25
C SER A 289 4.05 -4.13 22.20
N PHE A 290 4.07 -3.53 21.00
CA PHE A 290 3.33 -4.01 19.83
C PHE A 290 1.81 -4.15 20.05
N LEU A 291 1.20 -3.17 20.71
CA LEU A 291 -0.24 -3.06 20.92
C LEU A 291 -0.86 -2.00 20.00
N ILE A 292 -2.13 -2.22 19.68
CA ILE A 292 -3.01 -1.21 19.09
C ILE A 292 -4.15 -0.99 20.08
N GLN A 293 -4.27 0.23 20.61
CA GLN A 293 -5.36 0.58 21.51
C GLN A 293 -6.14 1.77 20.96
N TYR A 294 -7.46 1.63 20.92
CA TYR A 294 -8.38 2.68 20.54
C TYR A 294 -9.04 3.31 21.76
N TYR A 295 -9.27 4.62 21.68
CA TYR A 295 -9.98 5.41 22.67
C TYR A 295 -10.99 6.28 21.94
N LEU A 296 -12.22 6.32 22.44
CA LEU A 296 -13.29 7.15 21.90
C LEU A 296 -13.80 8.09 22.99
N VAL A 297 -13.61 9.39 22.80
CA VAL A 297 -14.22 10.42 23.65
C VAL A 297 -15.56 10.79 23.03
N GLN A 298 -16.63 10.75 23.82
CA GLN A 298 -17.98 11.12 23.40
C GLN A 298 -18.54 12.16 24.36
N CYS A 299 -18.75 13.37 23.84
CA CYS A 299 -19.42 14.46 24.53
C CYS A 299 -20.92 14.48 24.20
N PRO A 300 -21.75 15.22 24.97
CA PRO A 300 -23.15 15.44 24.64
C PRO A 300 -23.36 16.02 23.23
N LEU A 301 -24.56 15.89 22.68
CA LEU A 301 -24.92 16.56 21.43
C LEU A 301 -24.80 18.08 21.58
N GLU A 302 -24.61 18.79 20.46
CA GLU A 302 -24.39 20.25 20.40
C GLU A 302 -23.15 20.71 21.17
N THR A 303 -22.13 19.85 21.22
CA THR A 303 -20.81 20.18 21.76
C THR A 303 -19.73 19.63 20.84
N HIS A 304 -18.53 20.20 20.94
CA HIS A 304 -17.30 19.65 20.37
C HIS A 304 -16.29 19.30 21.47
N VAL A 305 -15.36 18.42 21.12
CA VAL A 305 -14.28 17.99 22.01
C VAL A 305 -13.07 18.89 21.80
N THR A 306 -12.62 19.53 22.88
CA THR A 306 -11.35 20.26 22.95
C THR A 306 -10.35 19.47 23.79
N LEU A 307 -9.21 19.08 23.20
CA LEU A 307 -8.19 18.22 23.81
C LEU A 307 -6.88 18.98 24.06
N THR A 308 -6.32 18.85 25.26
CA THR A 308 -5.04 19.43 25.67
C THR A 308 -4.05 18.37 26.12
N VAL A 309 -2.76 18.61 25.86
CA VAL A 309 -1.68 17.66 26.17
C VAL A 309 -1.18 17.85 27.59
N LYS A 310 -1.48 16.90 28.48
CA LYS A 310 -0.99 16.89 29.86
C LYS A 310 0.39 16.24 29.97
N ALA A 311 0.54 15.05 29.38
CA ALA A 311 1.80 14.32 29.35
C ALA A 311 1.97 13.65 27.99
N ILE A 312 3.20 13.64 27.49
CA ILE A 312 3.55 12.88 26.30
C ILE A 312 5.04 12.55 26.33
N ASN A 313 5.32 11.25 26.35
CA ASN A 313 6.64 10.67 26.24
C ASN A 313 6.48 9.36 25.46
N LEU A 314 7.02 9.30 24.25
CA LEU A 314 6.78 8.20 23.31
C LEU A 314 8.10 7.63 22.85
N ASP A 315 8.17 6.32 22.63
CA ASP A 315 9.34 5.72 21.97
C ASP A 315 9.37 6.06 20.46
N ARG A 316 10.50 5.79 19.82
CA ARG A 316 10.76 6.14 18.42
C ARG A 316 9.68 5.63 17.46
N ASN A 317 9.21 4.41 17.72
CA ASN A 317 8.25 3.68 16.90
C ASN A 317 6.79 3.92 17.33
N ASP A 318 6.56 4.54 18.48
CA ASP A 318 5.22 4.81 18.99
C ASP A 318 4.53 5.94 18.20
N ARG A 319 3.23 5.81 18.02
CA ARG A 319 2.39 6.79 17.32
C ARG A 319 1.07 6.95 18.05
N VAL A 320 0.78 8.18 18.49
CA VAL A 320 -0.56 8.57 18.94
C VAL A 320 -1.19 9.43 17.86
N LYS A 321 -2.37 9.04 17.37
CA LYS A 321 -3.08 9.72 16.28
C LYS A 321 -4.44 10.17 16.80
N VAL A 322 -4.79 11.43 16.56
CA VAL A 322 -6.07 12.04 16.98
C VAL A 322 -6.88 12.36 15.73
N TYR A 323 -8.15 12.01 15.73
CA TYR A 323 -9.06 12.13 14.60
C TYR A 323 -10.35 12.86 14.98
N ASP A 324 -10.92 13.55 13.99
CA ASP A 324 -12.18 14.29 14.03
C ASP A 324 -13.34 13.38 13.63
N GLY A 325 -13.81 12.56 14.56
CA GLY A 325 -14.85 11.57 14.31
C GLY A 325 -14.79 10.37 15.25
N GLY A 326 -15.41 9.27 14.83
CA GLY A 326 -15.61 8.06 15.65
C GLY A 326 -14.61 6.92 15.42
N ASP A 327 -13.72 7.02 14.43
CA ASP A 327 -12.81 5.93 14.03
C ASP A 327 -11.53 6.43 13.31
N GLU A 328 -10.67 5.49 12.87
CA GLU A 328 -9.43 5.80 12.13
C GLU A 328 -9.66 6.26 10.68
N THR A 329 -10.87 6.13 10.12
CA THR A 329 -11.20 6.61 8.76
C THR A 329 -11.54 8.09 8.73
N SER A 330 -11.85 8.65 9.89
CA SER A 330 -12.19 10.05 10.10
C SER A 330 -10.99 10.98 9.83
N LYS A 331 -11.26 12.29 9.68
CA LYS A 331 -10.20 13.28 9.34
C LYS A 331 -9.15 13.33 10.46
N LYS A 332 -7.89 13.12 10.11
CA LYS A 332 -6.78 13.17 11.08
C LYS A 332 -6.47 14.61 11.48
N LEU A 333 -6.51 14.89 12.78
CA LEU A 333 -6.22 16.21 13.35
C LEU A 333 -4.75 16.35 13.74
N ARG A 334 -4.18 15.33 14.40
CA ARG A 334 -2.80 15.38 14.90
C ARG A 334 -2.14 14.00 14.96
N ILE A 335 -0.82 13.98 14.77
CA ILE A 335 0.03 12.81 15.04
C ILE A 335 1.12 13.23 16.02
N PHE A 336 1.26 12.47 17.10
CA PHE A 336 2.36 12.59 18.04
C PHE A 336 3.37 11.46 17.86
N ARG A 337 4.65 11.80 18.06
CA ARG A 337 5.86 10.96 17.96
C ARG A 337 6.83 11.33 19.10
N GLN A 338 7.93 10.60 19.27
CA GLN A 338 8.93 10.78 20.33
C GLN A 338 9.35 12.23 20.63
N PHE A 339 9.40 13.12 19.62
CA PHE A 339 9.80 14.52 19.77
C PHE A 339 8.67 15.53 19.51
N SER A 340 7.42 15.09 19.54
CA SER A 340 6.30 16.01 19.35
C SER A 340 6.22 17.01 20.50
N SER A 341 6.11 18.30 20.15
CA SER A 341 5.97 19.36 21.14
C SER A 341 4.65 19.22 21.92
N LYS A 342 4.71 19.56 23.21
CA LYS A 342 3.53 19.81 24.04
C LYS A 342 2.96 21.17 23.67
N SER A 343 2.34 21.25 22.48
CA SER A 343 1.63 22.45 22.04
C SER A 343 0.62 22.87 23.11
N THR A 344 0.57 24.17 23.41
CA THR A 344 -0.45 24.75 24.29
C THR A 344 -1.77 25.00 23.56
N VAL A 345 -1.76 24.99 22.23
CA VAL A 345 -2.97 25.13 21.41
C VAL A 345 -3.79 23.84 21.51
N PRO A 346 -5.06 23.92 21.97
CA PRO A 346 -5.93 22.77 22.05
C PRO A 346 -6.28 22.19 20.66
N ILE A 347 -6.44 20.88 20.59
CA ILE A 347 -6.92 20.17 19.39
C ILE A 347 -8.44 20.11 19.48
N ARG A 348 -9.14 20.54 18.44
CA ARG A 348 -10.61 20.63 18.43
C ARG A 348 -11.22 19.76 17.34
N THR A 349 -12.33 19.11 17.66
CA THR A 349 -13.18 18.40 16.69
C THR A 349 -14.24 19.33 16.10
N SER A 350 -14.84 18.92 14.99
CA SER A 350 -16.02 19.55 14.40
C SER A 350 -17.34 18.93 14.88
N GLN A 351 -17.25 17.81 15.60
CA GLN A 351 -18.38 17.04 16.12
C GLN A 351 -18.17 16.71 17.61
N ASN A 352 -19.17 16.07 18.23
CA ASN A 352 -19.16 15.70 19.65
C ASN A 352 -18.31 14.47 19.98
N ASN A 353 -17.54 13.93 19.03
CA ASN A 353 -16.69 12.77 19.24
C ASN A 353 -15.24 13.01 18.78
N MET A 354 -14.31 12.40 19.52
CA MET A 354 -12.90 12.38 19.19
C MET A 354 -12.37 10.95 19.29
N PHE A 355 -11.77 10.46 18.21
CA PHE A 355 -11.13 9.15 18.19
C PHE A 355 -9.62 9.29 18.34
N ILE A 356 -9.03 8.43 19.17
CA ILE A 356 -7.60 8.39 19.42
C ILE A 356 -7.11 6.96 19.21
N SER A 357 -6.09 6.81 18.38
CA SER A 357 -5.40 5.55 18.12
C SER A 357 -4.00 5.60 18.68
N TYR A 358 -3.62 4.55 19.42
CA TYR A 358 -2.27 4.39 19.94
C TYR A 358 -1.66 3.08 19.45
N ASP A 359 -0.67 3.21 18.57
CA ASP A 359 0.14 2.10 18.07
C ASP A 359 1.48 2.11 18.84
N THR A 360 1.77 1.06 19.62
CA THR A 360 3.05 0.92 20.33
C THR A 360 4.04 0.10 19.52
N GLY A 361 5.30 0.53 19.50
CA GLY A 361 6.42 -0.28 19.01
C GLY A 361 7.03 -1.12 20.14
N GLU A 362 8.24 -1.60 19.89
CA GLU A 362 9.08 -2.17 20.94
C GLU A 362 9.38 -1.12 22.02
N GLN A 363 9.07 -1.46 23.26
CA GLN A 363 9.25 -0.56 24.41
C GLN A 363 10.61 -0.83 25.06
N PHE A 364 11.48 0.18 25.05
CA PHE A 364 12.83 0.06 25.64
C PHE A 364 12.91 0.68 27.04
N ASN A 365 12.05 1.66 27.32
CA ASN A 365 12.05 2.43 28.56
C ASN A 365 10.77 2.20 29.35
N GLY A 366 10.86 2.19 30.69
CA GLY A 366 9.71 2.04 31.58
C GLY A 366 8.87 3.31 31.81
N SER A 367 9.18 4.41 31.12
CA SER A 367 8.57 5.73 31.35
C SER A 367 7.78 6.30 30.15
N ASN A 368 7.49 5.49 29.13
CA ASN A 368 6.72 5.94 27.97
C ASN A 368 5.25 6.03 28.36
N HIS A 369 4.62 7.17 28.15
CA HIS A 369 3.22 7.34 28.48
C HIS A 369 2.67 8.59 27.81
N TRP A 370 1.36 8.68 27.75
CA TRP A 370 0.68 9.92 27.41
C TRP A 370 -0.60 10.08 28.21
N ALA A 371 -0.97 11.33 28.43
CA ALA A 371 -2.23 11.73 29.03
C ALA A 371 -2.73 12.99 28.36
N PHE A 372 -4.02 12.99 28.03
CA PHE A 372 -4.73 14.13 27.49
C PHE A 372 -5.88 14.50 28.41
N GLU A 373 -6.14 15.80 28.53
CA GLU A 373 -7.36 16.31 29.15
C GLU A 373 -8.31 16.75 28.03
N TYR A 374 -9.59 16.44 28.17
CA TYR A 374 -10.61 16.86 27.22
C TYR A 374 -11.71 17.65 27.92
N ASN A 375 -12.28 18.62 27.20
CA ASN A 375 -13.48 19.36 27.57
C ASN A 375 -14.53 19.19 26.47
N CYS A 376 -15.79 19.12 26.87
CA CYS A 376 -16.97 19.21 26.01
C CYS A 376 -17.41 20.67 25.99
N GLU A 377 -17.07 21.38 24.91
CA GLU A 377 -17.38 22.80 24.75
C GLU A 377 -18.68 22.93 23.93
N PRO A 378 -19.70 23.65 24.41
CA PRO A 378 -20.92 23.88 23.64
C PRO A 378 -20.61 24.51 22.28
N ASP A 379 -21.21 23.94 21.24
CA ASP A 379 -21.23 24.55 19.92
C ASP A 379 -22.14 25.76 20.03
N GLY A 380 -21.55 26.92 20.31
CA GLY A 380 -22.31 28.09 20.72
C GLY A 380 -23.53 28.34 19.83
N ASN A 381 -24.73 28.14 20.39
CA ASN A 381 -25.89 28.88 19.93
C ASN A 381 -25.73 30.29 20.50
N LEU A 382 -25.51 31.27 19.61
CA LEU A 382 -26.01 32.63 19.82
C LEU A 382 -27.54 32.54 19.94
N GLY A 383 -28.02 32.03 21.08
CA GLY A 383 -29.42 32.10 21.46
C GLY A 383 -29.67 33.49 22.00
N ASP A 384 -30.43 34.26 21.23
CA ASP A 384 -31.23 35.40 21.67
C ASP A 384 -30.60 36.28 22.76
N GLU A 385 -29.90 37.35 22.33
CA GLU A 385 -29.94 38.58 23.12
C GLU A 385 -31.41 38.97 23.27
N ILE A 386 -32.02 38.59 24.39
CA ILE A 386 -33.24 39.21 24.87
C ILE A 386 -32.86 40.67 25.13
N ILE A 387 -33.19 41.53 24.18
CA ILE A 387 -33.28 42.97 24.41
C ILE A 387 -34.45 43.17 25.38
N ILE A 388 -34.15 43.33 26.67
CA ILE A 388 -35.10 43.84 27.67
C ILE A 388 -34.97 45.36 27.73
#